data_AF-A0AAV4J219-F1
#
_entry.id   AF-A0AAV4J219-F1
#
_cell.length_a   1.000
_cell.length_b   1.000
_cell.length_c   1.000
_cell.angle_alpha   90.00
_cell.angle_beta   90.00
_cell.angle_gamma   90.00
#
_symmetry.space_group_name_H-M   'P 1'
#
loop_
_entity.id
_entity.type
_entity.pdbx_description
1 polymer ?
#
loop_
_entity_poly.entity_id
_entity_poly.type
_entity_poly.pdbx_seq_one_letter_code
_entity_poly.pdbx_strand_id
1 'polypeptide(L)'
;MFGNKRLAKRSIIGTRVCGLWPQDGRYYPGMIQSQVSEESITSSAVYVVRFDDGFCQHVKSRCIVGPGFQPVATTTLKQGQKVFITLNGREVCGTVIFHDRDIDEVVINVRTPTGDDFDTGRRLEDVRLLESRKSARLVDQPDTDYSKLADLHLSNNTTPADVGSKKRMPSHVIDVPVMTSPDKTE
;
A
#
# COMPACT_ATOMS: atom_id res chain seq x y z
N MET A 1 33.68 -13.92 -12.07
CA MET A 1 32.39 -14.63 -11.98
C MET A 1 31.54 -13.96 -10.89
N PHE A 2 30.76 -12.94 -11.25
CA PHE A 2 29.81 -12.34 -10.31
C PHE A 2 28.51 -13.12 -10.38
N GLY A 3 28.33 -14.05 -9.45
CA GLY A 3 27.09 -14.78 -9.30
C GLY A 3 25.98 -13.79 -8.96
N ASN A 4 25.08 -13.56 -9.92
CA ASN A 4 23.77 -12.98 -9.65
C ASN A 4 23.02 -13.95 -8.74
N LYS A 5 23.22 -13.83 -7.42
CA LYS A 5 22.30 -14.37 -6.41
C LYS A 5 20.99 -13.61 -6.59
N ARG A 6 20.15 -14.11 -7.51
CA ARG A 6 18.73 -13.77 -7.55
C ARG A 6 18.23 -14.01 -6.13
N LEU A 7 17.69 -12.99 -5.47
CA LEU A 7 16.84 -13.21 -4.30
C LEU A 7 15.85 -14.30 -4.71
N ALA A 8 15.70 -15.36 -3.91
CA ALA A 8 14.61 -16.30 -4.10
C ALA A 8 13.33 -15.46 -4.17
N LYS A 9 12.73 -15.39 -5.36
CA LYS A 9 11.56 -14.56 -5.65
C LYS A 9 10.52 -14.94 -4.60
N ARG A 10 10.10 -13.97 -3.78
CA ARG A 10 9.01 -14.15 -2.81
C ARG A 10 7.85 -14.79 -3.59
N SER A 11 7.32 -15.90 -3.07
CA SER A 11 6.22 -16.60 -3.72
C SER A 11 5.08 -15.63 -4.03
N ILE A 12 4.54 -15.66 -5.26
CA ILE A 12 3.37 -14.85 -5.63
C ILE A 12 2.12 -15.31 -4.88
N ILE A 13 2.12 -16.58 -4.43
CA ILE A 13 1.09 -17.16 -3.56
C ILE A 13 1.06 -16.40 -2.23
N GLY A 14 -0.15 -16.07 -1.77
CA GLY A 14 -0.38 -15.24 -0.59
C GLY A 14 -0.40 -13.74 -0.90
N THR A 15 -0.08 -13.33 -2.14
CA THR A 15 -0.13 -11.91 -2.52
C THR A 15 -1.57 -11.43 -2.62
N ARG A 16 -1.82 -10.26 -2.03
CA ARG A 16 -3.11 -9.55 -2.10
C ARG A 16 -3.21 -8.78 -3.40
N VAL A 17 -4.28 -9.01 -4.12
CA VAL A 17 -4.52 -8.47 -5.46
C VAL A 17 -6.00 -8.13 -5.62
N CYS A 18 -6.34 -7.46 -6.71
CA CYS A 18 -7.71 -7.42 -7.20
C CYS A 18 -7.84 -8.21 -8.51
N GLY A 19 -8.75 -9.16 -8.57
CA GLY A 19 -9.07 -9.91 -9.79
C GLY A 19 -10.29 -9.33 -10.49
N LEU A 20 -10.25 -9.23 -11.82
CA LEU A 20 -11.41 -8.87 -12.63
C LEU A 20 -12.45 -10.01 -12.59
N TRP A 21 -13.66 -9.68 -12.20
CA TRP A 21 -14.80 -10.59 -12.17
C TRP A 21 -15.50 -10.61 -13.53
N PRO A 22 -15.66 -11.78 -14.18
CA PRO A 22 -16.18 -11.85 -15.55
C PRO A 22 -17.63 -11.36 -15.72
N GLN A 23 -18.46 -11.49 -14.68
CA GLN A 23 -19.91 -11.29 -14.79
C GLN A 23 -20.28 -9.80 -14.85
N ASP A 24 -19.56 -8.93 -14.15
CA ASP A 24 -19.85 -7.49 -14.07
C ASP A 24 -18.69 -6.60 -14.55
N GLY A 25 -17.52 -7.19 -14.82
CA GLY A 25 -16.33 -6.47 -15.25
C GLY A 25 -15.74 -5.56 -14.17
N ARG A 26 -16.02 -5.82 -12.89
CA ARG A 26 -15.42 -5.10 -11.76
C ARG A 26 -14.27 -5.89 -11.14
N TYR A 27 -13.36 -5.20 -10.51
CA TYR A 27 -12.23 -5.74 -9.78
C TYR A 27 -12.59 -5.96 -8.32
N TYR A 28 -12.32 -7.17 -7.82
CA TYR A 28 -12.61 -7.54 -6.44
C TYR A 28 -11.34 -7.97 -5.72
N PRO A 29 -11.17 -7.58 -4.45
CA PRO A 29 -10.02 -7.94 -3.66
C PRO A 29 -10.00 -9.45 -3.38
N GLY A 30 -8.80 -10.03 -3.45
CA GLY A 30 -8.58 -11.45 -3.22
C GLY A 30 -7.11 -11.75 -2.95
N MET A 31 -6.80 -13.03 -2.76
CA MET A 31 -5.45 -13.52 -2.50
C MET A 31 -5.11 -14.60 -3.51
N ILE A 32 -3.89 -14.55 -4.06
CA ILE A 32 -3.38 -15.60 -4.94
C ILE A 32 -3.20 -16.88 -4.13
N GLN A 33 -3.87 -17.97 -4.51
CA GLN A 33 -3.73 -19.27 -3.87
C GLN A 33 -2.71 -20.17 -4.57
N SER A 34 -2.74 -20.18 -5.90
CA SER A 34 -1.87 -21.05 -6.69
C SER A 34 -1.78 -20.53 -8.13
N GLN A 35 -0.79 -21.03 -8.85
CA GLN A 35 -0.65 -20.82 -10.27
C GLN A 35 -1.07 -22.10 -10.99
N VAL A 36 -2.01 -21.97 -11.93
CA VAL A 36 -2.54 -23.09 -12.73
C VAL A 36 -1.71 -23.26 -13.99
N SER A 37 -1.30 -22.16 -14.62
CA SER A 37 -0.49 -22.18 -15.83
C SER A 37 0.57 -21.09 -15.83
N GLU A 38 1.72 -21.42 -16.42
CA GLU A 38 2.79 -20.47 -16.67
C GLU A 38 2.52 -19.59 -17.88
N GLU A 39 3.16 -18.42 -17.91
CA GLU A 39 3.09 -17.53 -19.05
C GLU A 39 3.98 -18.09 -20.17
N SER A 40 3.40 -18.22 -21.35
CA SER A 40 4.09 -18.65 -22.56
C SER A 40 4.02 -17.54 -23.60
N ILE A 41 4.77 -17.71 -24.70
CA ILE A 41 4.76 -16.78 -25.83
C ILE A 41 3.34 -16.54 -26.37
N THR A 42 2.47 -17.55 -26.27
CA THR A 42 1.11 -17.53 -26.85
C THR A 42 0.00 -17.39 -25.82
N SER A 43 0.27 -17.49 -24.52
CA SER A 43 -0.76 -17.55 -23.47
C SER A 43 -0.32 -16.86 -22.19
N SER A 44 -1.21 -16.03 -21.63
CA SER A 44 -1.01 -15.44 -20.31
C SER A 44 -1.08 -16.50 -19.21
N ALA A 45 -0.27 -16.35 -18.16
CA ALA A 45 -0.38 -17.16 -16.95
C ALA A 45 -1.78 -17.08 -16.34
N VAL A 46 -2.22 -18.18 -15.70
CA VAL A 46 -3.50 -18.29 -15.00
C VAL A 46 -3.26 -18.61 -13.54
N TYR A 47 -3.94 -17.90 -12.65
CA TYR A 47 -3.84 -18.05 -11.21
C TYR A 47 -5.21 -18.34 -10.60
N VAL A 48 -5.22 -19.07 -9.49
CA VAL A 48 -6.41 -19.18 -8.64
C VAL A 48 -6.40 -18.01 -7.66
N VAL A 49 -7.41 -17.16 -7.73
CA VAL A 49 -7.65 -16.07 -6.77
C VAL A 49 -8.78 -16.49 -5.85
N ARG A 50 -8.55 -16.48 -4.54
CA ARG A 50 -9.60 -16.55 -3.52
C ARG A 50 -10.02 -15.13 -3.16
N PHE A 51 -11.23 -14.76 -3.52
CA PHE A 51 -11.83 -13.47 -3.20
C PHE A 51 -12.29 -13.42 -1.75
N ASP A 52 -12.54 -12.20 -1.25
CA ASP A 52 -12.93 -11.96 0.15
C ASP A 52 -14.26 -12.57 0.56
N ASP A 53 -15.16 -12.74 -0.40
CA ASP A 53 -16.43 -13.44 -0.24
C ASP A 53 -16.27 -14.97 -0.13
N GLY A 54 -15.03 -15.48 -0.29
CA GLY A 54 -14.69 -16.89 -0.21
C GLY A 54 -14.71 -17.63 -1.55
N PHE A 55 -15.21 -17.01 -2.63
CA PHE A 55 -15.20 -17.64 -3.95
C PHE A 55 -13.78 -17.74 -4.49
N CYS A 56 -13.50 -18.82 -5.20
CA CYS A 56 -12.23 -19.04 -5.89
C CYS A 56 -12.46 -19.04 -7.39
N GLN A 57 -11.62 -18.34 -8.15
CA GLN A 57 -11.74 -18.31 -9.60
C GLN A 57 -10.38 -18.35 -10.29
N HIS A 58 -10.38 -18.92 -11.50
CA HIS A 58 -9.24 -18.88 -12.40
C HIS A 58 -9.18 -17.52 -13.09
N VAL A 59 -8.16 -16.73 -12.79
CA VAL A 59 -7.98 -15.37 -13.31
C VAL A 59 -6.67 -15.29 -14.09
N LYS A 60 -6.74 -14.77 -15.31
CA LYS A 60 -5.55 -14.55 -16.16
C LYS A 60 -4.70 -13.42 -15.57
N SER A 61 -3.37 -13.51 -15.68
CA SER A 61 -2.42 -12.50 -15.17
C SER A 61 -2.79 -11.06 -15.54
N ARG A 62 -3.17 -10.83 -16.80
CA ARG A 62 -3.62 -9.51 -17.32
C ARG A 62 -4.91 -8.96 -16.69
N CYS A 63 -5.67 -9.81 -16.02
CA CYS A 63 -6.92 -9.50 -15.34
C CYS A 63 -6.72 -9.33 -13.82
N ILE A 64 -5.47 -9.29 -13.35
CA ILE A 64 -5.11 -9.12 -11.95
C ILE A 64 -4.38 -7.79 -11.80
N VAL A 65 -4.79 -7.01 -10.81
CA VAL A 65 -4.15 -5.76 -10.41
C VAL A 65 -3.51 -5.92 -9.04
N GLY A 66 -2.27 -5.49 -8.90
CA GLY A 66 -1.56 -5.51 -7.61
C GLY A 66 -0.08 -5.87 -7.74
N PRO A 67 0.62 -6.07 -6.61
CA PRO A 67 2.05 -6.37 -6.60
C PRO A 67 2.37 -7.62 -7.42
N GLY A 68 3.27 -7.48 -8.40
CA GLY A 68 3.64 -8.58 -9.31
C GLY A 68 2.70 -8.78 -10.50
N PHE A 69 1.67 -7.94 -10.64
CA PHE A 69 0.69 -7.97 -11.73
C PHE A 69 0.52 -6.58 -12.35
N GLN A 70 -0.61 -6.34 -13.02
CA GLN A 70 -0.88 -5.07 -13.69
C GLN A 70 -1.03 -3.91 -12.66
N PRO A 71 -0.61 -2.69 -12.98
CA PRO A 71 -0.94 -1.51 -12.20
C PRO A 71 -2.40 -1.10 -12.45
N VAL A 72 -2.97 -0.27 -11.56
CA VAL A 72 -4.34 0.27 -11.76
C VAL A 72 -4.46 1.13 -13.02
N ALA A 73 -3.37 1.79 -13.43
CA ALA A 73 -3.32 2.67 -14.59
C ALA A 73 -3.66 1.99 -15.94
N THR A 74 -3.56 0.66 -16.02
CA THR A 74 -3.93 -0.09 -17.24
C THR A 74 -5.39 -0.51 -17.26
N THR A 75 -6.18 -0.14 -16.26
CA THR A 75 -7.55 -0.60 -16.10
C THR A 75 -8.58 0.45 -16.50
N THR A 76 -9.73 -0.04 -16.97
CA THR A 76 -10.93 0.79 -17.12
C THR A 76 -11.89 0.44 -15.99
N LEU A 77 -12.02 1.33 -15.02
CA LEU A 77 -12.96 1.16 -13.90
C LEU A 77 -14.43 1.23 -14.38
N LYS A 78 -15.27 0.33 -13.88
CA LYS A 78 -16.71 0.30 -14.17
C LYS A 78 -17.49 1.07 -13.10
N GLN A 79 -18.66 1.60 -13.46
CA GLN A 79 -19.60 2.16 -12.48
C GLN A 79 -19.88 1.14 -11.37
N GLY A 80 -19.89 1.59 -10.12
CA GLY A 80 -20.03 0.80 -8.90
C GLY A 80 -18.75 0.07 -8.46
N GLN A 81 -17.61 0.27 -9.14
CA GLN A 81 -16.33 -0.25 -8.68
C GLN A 81 -15.96 0.39 -7.34
N LYS A 82 -15.72 -0.45 -6.32
CA LYS A 82 -15.16 0.03 -5.04
C LYS A 82 -13.70 0.44 -5.26
N VAL A 83 -13.36 1.63 -4.78
CA VAL A 83 -12.02 2.21 -4.86
C VAL A 83 -11.64 2.89 -3.56
N PHE A 84 -10.36 3.19 -3.42
CA PHE A 84 -9.77 3.91 -2.30
C PHE A 84 -8.99 5.11 -2.81
N ILE A 85 -9.17 6.25 -2.17
CA ILE A 85 -8.44 7.50 -2.45
C ILE A 85 -7.91 8.08 -1.15
N THR A 86 -6.94 8.98 -1.25
CA THR A 86 -6.48 9.76 -0.10
C THR A 86 -7.15 11.14 -0.12
N LEU A 87 -7.90 11.46 0.94
CA LEU A 87 -8.57 12.73 1.14
C LEU A 87 -8.15 13.30 2.50
N ASN A 88 -7.62 14.53 2.52
CA ASN A 88 -7.17 15.21 3.75
C ASN A 88 -6.18 14.36 4.59
N GLY A 89 -5.27 13.64 3.91
CA GLY A 89 -4.29 12.77 4.56
C GLY A 89 -4.87 11.47 5.13
N ARG A 90 -6.15 11.17 4.91
CA ARG A 90 -6.82 9.93 5.31
C ARG A 90 -7.23 9.13 4.08
N GLU A 91 -7.13 7.82 4.19
CA GLU A 91 -7.71 6.94 3.18
C GLU A 91 -9.22 6.86 3.37
N VAL A 92 -9.95 7.03 2.28
CA VAL A 92 -11.41 6.91 2.23
C VAL A 92 -11.80 5.97 1.11
N CYS A 93 -12.84 5.17 1.33
CA CYS A 93 -13.41 4.33 0.29
C CYS A 93 -14.55 5.06 -0.43
N GLY A 94 -14.72 4.76 -1.71
CA GLY A 94 -15.82 5.26 -2.50
C GLY A 94 -16.20 4.28 -3.62
N THR A 95 -17.20 4.67 -4.39
CA THR A 95 -17.67 3.92 -5.56
C THR A 95 -17.57 4.77 -6.81
N VAL A 96 -17.02 4.21 -7.87
CA VAL A 96 -16.93 4.89 -9.18
C VAL A 96 -18.34 5.15 -9.72
N ILE A 97 -18.64 6.39 -10.06
CA ILE A 97 -19.83 6.77 -10.82
C ILE A 97 -19.54 6.65 -12.31
N PHE A 98 -18.40 7.21 -12.73
CA PHE A 98 -17.99 7.29 -14.13
C PHE A 98 -16.46 7.35 -14.24
N HIS A 99 -15.91 6.91 -15.36
CA HIS A 99 -14.49 6.97 -15.67
C HIS A 99 -14.29 7.35 -17.13
N ASP A 100 -13.70 8.53 -17.35
CA ASP A 100 -13.31 9.05 -18.64
C ASP A 100 -11.80 8.89 -18.84
N ARG A 101 -11.40 8.16 -19.89
CA ARG A 101 -9.99 7.91 -20.19
C ARG A 101 -9.38 8.98 -21.08
N ASP A 102 -10.18 9.78 -21.76
CA ASP A 102 -9.68 10.82 -22.67
C ASP A 102 -9.16 12.03 -21.89
N ILE A 103 -9.77 12.31 -20.73
CA ILE A 103 -9.36 13.39 -19.82
C ILE A 103 -8.71 12.89 -18.51
N ASP A 104 -8.49 11.58 -18.37
CA ASP A 104 -7.96 10.91 -17.17
C ASP A 104 -8.70 11.32 -15.88
N GLU A 105 -10.03 11.17 -15.89
CA GLU A 105 -10.88 11.53 -14.75
C GLU A 105 -11.79 10.37 -14.34
N VAL A 106 -11.75 10.04 -13.05
CA VAL A 106 -12.63 9.09 -12.37
C VAL A 106 -13.49 9.88 -11.39
N VAL A 107 -14.80 9.89 -11.62
CA VAL A 107 -15.78 10.47 -10.70
C VAL A 107 -16.18 9.42 -9.67
N ILE A 108 -15.99 9.74 -8.39
CA ILE A 108 -16.17 8.81 -7.28
C ILE A 108 -17.16 9.41 -6.30
N ASN A 109 -18.18 8.65 -5.93
CA ASN A 109 -19.01 8.94 -4.78
C ASN A 109 -18.29 8.45 -3.51
N VAL A 110 -17.99 9.38 -2.60
CA VAL A 110 -17.26 9.11 -1.37
C VAL A 110 -18.20 9.30 -0.19
N ARG A 111 -18.23 8.30 0.69
CA ARG A 111 -18.89 8.40 1.99
C ARG A 111 -17.93 8.94 3.02
N THR A 112 -18.26 10.09 3.60
CA THR A 112 -17.52 10.63 4.73
C THR A 112 -17.80 9.86 6.02
N PRO A 113 -16.88 9.90 7.01
CA PRO A 113 -17.17 9.34 8.34
C PRO A 113 -18.36 10.01 9.05
N THR A 114 -18.73 11.23 8.65
CA THR A 114 -19.90 11.95 9.21
C THR A 114 -21.23 11.47 8.62
N GLY A 115 -21.20 10.63 7.59
CA GLY A 115 -22.39 10.07 6.94
C GLY A 115 -22.85 10.83 5.70
N ASP A 116 -22.19 11.94 5.35
CA ASP A 116 -22.46 12.68 4.12
C ASP A 116 -21.78 12.01 2.93
N ASP A 117 -22.53 11.84 1.84
CA ASP A 117 -22.02 11.33 0.56
C ASP A 117 -21.80 12.51 -0.39
N PHE A 118 -20.64 12.59 -1.04
CA PHE A 118 -20.33 13.63 -2.04
C PHE A 118 -19.50 13.08 -3.20
N ASP A 119 -19.53 13.76 -4.33
CA ASP A 119 -18.83 13.35 -5.54
C ASP A 119 -17.50 14.11 -5.70
N THR A 120 -16.45 13.40 -6.11
CA THR A 120 -15.13 13.98 -6.37
C THR A 120 -14.52 13.38 -7.63
N GLY A 121 -13.98 14.24 -8.49
CA GLY A 121 -13.15 13.86 -9.63
C GLY A 121 -11.70 13.62 -9.20
N ARG A 122 -11.10 12.51 -9.66
CA ARG A 122 -9.72 12.14 -9.39
C ARG A 122 -9.06 11.57 -10.65
N ARG A 123 -7.75 11.76 -10.78
CA ARG A 123 -6.97 11.06 -11.81
C ARG A 123 -6.89 9.58 -11.51
N LEU A 124 -6.76 8.73 -12.54
CA LEU A 124 -6.66 7.28 -12.31
C LEU A 124 -5.44 6.91 -11.45
N GLU A 125 -4.35 7.68 -11.53
CA GLU A 125 -3.14 7.50 -10.71
C GLU A 125 -3.37 7.70 -9.20
N ASP A 126 -4.36 8.53 -8.82
CA ASP A 126 -4.72 8.80 -7.42
C ASP A 126 -5.71 7.76 -6.85
N VAL A 127 -6.20 6.85 -7.70
CA VAL A 127 -7.23 5.86 -7.37
C VAL A 127 -6.60 4.49 -7.16
N ARG A 128 -6.98 3.81 -6.07
CA ARG A 128 -6.50 2.46 -5.75
C ARG A 128 -7.65 1.47 -5.71
N LEU A 129 -7.39 0.25 -6.18
CA LEU A 129 -8.32 -0.88 -6.06
C LEU A 129 -8.16 -1.66 -4.75
N LEU A 130 -7.04 -1.47 -4.05
CA LEU A 130 -6.74 -2.06 -2.75
C LEU A 130 -6.52 -0.96 -1.73
N GLU A 131 -6.97 -1.21 -0.50
CA GLU A 131 -6.66 -0.36 0.65
C GLU A 131 -5.15 -0.28 0.84
N SER A 132 -4.65 0.91 1.17
CA SER A 132 -3.26 1.10 1.52
C SER A 132 -2.98 0.35 2.82
N ARG A 133 -2.10 -0.65 2.74
CA ARG A 133 -1.56 -1.25 3.96
C ARG A 133 -0.81 -0.18 4.73
N LYS A 134 -1.10 -0.02 6.03
CA LYS A 134 -0.25 0.75 6.94
C LYS A 134 1.20 0.28 6.75
N SER A 135 2.13 1.24 6.76
CA SER A 135 3.55 1.05 6.40
C SER A 135 4.11 -0.29 6.85
N ALA A 136 4.85 -0.97 5.98
CA ALA A 136 5.48 -2.28 6.24
C ALA A 136 6.27 -2.36 7.56
N ARG A 137 6.74 -1.22 8.09
CA ARG A 137 7.42 -1.10 9.40
C ARG A 137 6.57 -1.55 10.59
N LEU A 138 5.24 -1.52 10.48
CA LEU A 138 4.30 -1.93 11.53
C LEU A 138 3.94 -3.43 11.46
N VAL A 139 4.31 -4.13 10.39
CA VAL A 139 3.90 -5.54 10.17
C VAL A 139 4.70 -6.50 11.06
N ASP A 140 5.90 -6.13 11.50
CA ASP A 140 6.77 -7.00 12.31
C ASP A 140 6.56 -6.84 13.83
N GLN A 141 5.58 -6.05 14.29
CA GLN A 141 5.27 -5.89 15.72
C GLN A 141 3.75 -5.88 15.98
N PRO A 142 3.12 -7.07 16.09
CA PRO A 142 1.69 -7.16 16.42
C PRO A 142 1.34 -6.67 17.84
N ASP A 143 2.31 -6.59 18.76
CA ASP A 143 2.07 -6.33 20.19
C ASP A 143 2.72 -5.05 20.76
N THR A 144 3.16 -4.11 19.91
CA THR A 144 3.68 -2.84 20.43
C THR A 144 2.54 -1.89 20.74
N ASP A 145 2.08 -1.96 21.98
CA ASP A 145 1.09 -1.04 22.55
C ASP A 145 1.75 0.33 22.81
N TYR A 146 1.72 1.19 21.80
CA TYR A 146 2.27 2.55 21.85
C TYR A 146 1.60 3.43 22.92
N SER A 147 0.43 3.05 23.43
CA SER A 147 -0.26 3.74 24.53
C SER A 147 0.55 3.68 25.83
N LYS A 148 1.21 2.54 26.11
CA LYS A 148 2.00 2.32 27.33
C LYS A 148 3.36 3.04 27.34
N LEU A 149 3.84 3.45 26.17
CA LEU A 149 5.11 4.18 26.04
C LEU A 149 4.96 5.69 26.30
N ALA A 150 3.74 6.24 26.25
CA ALA A 150 3.48 7.63 26.57
C ALA A 150 3.54 7.92 28.07
N ASP A 151 3.14 6.95 28.91
CA ASP A 151 3.03 7.13 30.37
C ASP A 151 4.38 7.10 31.11
N LEU A 152 5.44 6.57 30.48
CA LEU A 152 6.77 6.48 31.09
C LEU A 152 7.51 7.83 31.19
N HIS A 153 6.90 8.92 30.70
CA HIS A 153 7.53 10.25 30.72
C HIS A 153 6.93 11.21 31.77
N LEU A 154 5.91 10.80 32.53
CA LEU A 154 5.23 11.68 33.51
C LEU A 154 5.52 11.38 34.98
N SER A 155 6.24 10.30 35.33
CA SER A 155 6.46 9.89 36.72
C SER A 155 7.89 10.13 37.24
N ASN A 156 8.49 11.29 36.97
CA ASN A 156 9.74 11.71 37.64
C ASN A 156 9.55 13.03 38.37
N ASN A 157 8.81 12.99 39.49
CA ASN A 157 8.78 14.05 40.50
C ASN A 157 9.07 13.45 41.89
N THR A 158 10.27 12.88 42.09
CA THR A 158 10.75 12.50 43.43
C THR A 158 12.28 12.53 43.51
N THR A 159 12.79 13.60 44.14
CA THR A 159 14.00 13.79 44.99
C THR A 159 15.35 13.07 44.78
N PRO A 160 16.47 13.70 45.22
CA PRO A 160 17.81 13.48 44.68
C PRO A 160 18.68 12.61 45.60
N ALA A 161 18.87 11.34 45.26
CA ALA A 161 19.97 10.50 45.73
C ALA A 161 20.00 9.19 44.95
N ASP A 162 20.64 9.17 43.77
CA ASP A 162 21.66 8.15 43.46
C ASP A 162 22.27 8.42 42.07
N VAL A 163 23.58 8.22 42.02
CA VAL A 163 24.47 8.58 40.92
C VAL A 163 24.60 7.38 39.97
N GLY A 164 24.45 7.62 38.67
CA GLY A 164 25.24 6.87 37.67
C GLY A 164 24.49 5.95 36.72
N SER A 165 23.79 6.52 35.72
CA SER A 165 23.83 6.01 34.33
C SER A 165 23.25 7.06 33.38
N LYS A 166 24.14 7.67 32.59
CA LYS A 166 23.89 8.82 31.72
C LYS A 166 22.82 8.51 30.66
N LYS A 167 21.58 8.96 30.88
CA LYS A 167 20.58 9.10 29.80
C LYS A 167 20.97 10.31 28.95
N ARG A 168 21.26 10.07 27.67
CA ARG A 168 21.58 11.14 26.70
C ARG A 168 20.34 11.99 26.45
N MET A 169 20.49 13.30 26.59
CA MET A 169 19.45 14.27 26.23
C MET A 169 19.39 14.37 24.70
N PRO A 170 18.20 14.45 24.06
CA PRO A 170 18.11 14.67 22.62
C PRO A 170 18.59 16.09 22.31
N SER A 171 19.63 16.23 21.50
CA SER A 171 20.06 17.53 20.97
C SER A 171 19.05 18.02 19.94
N HIS A 172 18.58 19.26 20.09
CA HIS A 172 17.64 19.90 19.16
C HIS A 172 18.34 20.51 17.92
N VAL A 173 19.60 20.14 17.66
CA VAL A 173 20.39 20.65 16.54
C VAL A 173 21.02 19.47 15.83
N ILE A 174 20.75 19.37 14.53
CA ILE A 174 21.42 18.44 13.62
C ILE A 174 22.71 19.10 13.19
N ASP A 175 23.84 18.54 13.57
CA ASP A 175 25.15 19.01 13.12
C ASP A 175 25.39 18.46 11.71
N VAL A 176 25.35 19.34 10.71
CA VAL A 176 25.58 19.00 9.30
C VAL A 176 27.06 19.27 8.99
N PRO A 177 27.86 18.27 8.59
CA PRO A 177 29.26 18.49 8.24
C PRO A 177 29.38 19.47 7.08
N VAL A 178 30.05 20.60 7.29
CA VAL A 178 30.39 21.54 6.22
C VAL A 178 31.51 20.92 5.38
N MET A 179 31.28 20.76 4.08
CA MET A 179 32.30 20.29 3.15
C MET A 179 33.43 21.32 3.07
N THR A 180 34.59 20.97 3.61
CA THR A 180 35.83 21.72 3.35
C THR A 180 36.28 21.40 1.93
N SER A 181 36.28 22.42 1.05
CA SER A 181 36.86 22.35 -0.28
C SER A 181 38.37 22.03 -0.20
N PRO A 182 38.91 21.16 -1.08
CA PRO A 182 40.32 20.86 -1.09
C PRO A 182 41.13 22.08 -1.54
N ASP A 183 42.16 22.35 -0.75
CA ASP A 183 43.13 23.42 -0.95
C ASP A 183 43.84 23.26 -2.29
N LYS A 184 43.96 24.35 -3.04
CA LYS A 184 44.80 24.42 -4.22
C LYS A 184 46.23 24.62 -3.73
N THR A 185 47.11 23.67 -4.00
CA THR A 185 48.55 23.91 -3.98
C THR A 185 49.11 23.79 -5.40
N GLU A 186 49.97 24.77 -5.67
CA GLU A 186 50.67 25.13 -6.90
C GLU A 186 51.37 23.99 -7.65
#